data_AF-A0A6I3I4M6-F1
#
_entry.id   AF-A0A6I3I4M6-F1
#
_cell.length_a   1.000
_cell.length_b   1.000
_cell.length_c   1.000
_cell.angle_alpha   90.00
_cell.angle_beta   90.00
_cell.angle_gamma   90.00
#
_symmetry.space_group_name_H-M   'P 1'
#
loop_
_entity.id
_entity.type
_entity.pdbx_description
1 polymer ?
#
loop_
_entity_poly.entity_id
_entity_poly.type
_entity_poly.pdbx_seq_one_letter_code
_entity_poly.pdbx_strand_id
1 'polypeptide(L)'
;MGGVVIGGVQLSNPFMTASGTSGKDIELGGYMPLDRLGAVVVKSLFHEPWDGNPSPRVHVASSGMMNAVGLQGPGVVAWVHESLPKLESAGATVVASIWGRSVHEYVLAAEQLVAAGNRIAAIEVNLSCPNLEGRSGIIAHDASLAGSIISAVCAQSRVPVWAKLSANTDRIVEVATTVSDAGASAVTLINTMLGMQIDVRTSQRTLGNGGGGLSGSAIHPIAVRAVHDVRLALPDISIIGVGGVASAADALEMMMAGANAVQIGTASFARPDATWRIACDAARKAHGLGAQSWSSIVNSVHRN
;
A
#
# COMPACT_ATOMS: atom_id res chain seq x y z
N MET A 1 13.43 7.94 17.85
CA MET A 1 13.18 8.53 16.51
C MET A 1 11.77 9.12 16.53
N GLY A 2 11.56 10.35 16.07
CA GLY A 2 10.25 11.04 16.14
C GLY A 2 9.27 10.67 15.01
N GLY A 3 8.18 11.42 14.92
CA GLY A 3 7.17 11.31 13.86
C GLY A 3 7.61 11.86 12.51
N VAL A 4 6.76 11.71 11.50
CA VAL A 4 6.98 12.16 10.11
C VAL A 4 5.70 12.75 9.53
N VAL A 5 5.83 13.59 8.49
CA VAL A 5 4.70 14.08 7.70
C VAL A 5 4.75 13.41 6.33
N ILE A 6 3.66 12.76 5.93
CA ILE A 6 3.55 12.02 4.67
C ILE A 6 2.34 12.52 3.91
N GLY A 7 2.55 13.21 2.79
CA GLY A 7 1.47 13.71 1.94
C GLY A 7 0.38 14.47 2.71
N GLY A 8 0.79 15.35 3.64
CA GLY A 8 -0.13 16.14 4.47
C GLY A 8 -0.62 15.45 5.76
N VAL A 9 -0.23 14.21 6.03
CA VAL A 9 -0.63 13.47 7.24
C VAL A 9 0.51 13.40 8.25
N GLN A 10 0.23 13.82 9.49
CA GLN A 10 1.16 13.66 10.60
C GLN A 10 1.07 12.23 11.15
N LEU A 11 2.19 11.49 11.09
CA LEU A 11 2.30 10.13 11.63
C LEU A 11 3.24 10.11 12.84
N SER A 12 2.93 9.25 13.81
CA SER A 12 3.74 9.06 15.03
C SER A 12 5.12 8.46 14.73
N ASN A 13 5.23 7.69 13.64
CA ASN A 13 6.44 7.10 13.08
C ASN A 13 6.18 6.69 11.61
N PRO A 14 7.21 6.34 10.81
CA PRO A 14 7.05 6.08 9.39
C PRO A 14 6.53 4.69 9.03
N PHE A 15 6.16 3.83 9.99
CA PHE A 15 5.83 2.44 9.72
C PHE A 15 4.32 2.18 9.82
N MET A 16 3.77 1.51 8.81
CA MET A 16 2.35 1.20 8.72
C MET A 16 2.11 -0.19 8.15
N THR A 17 0.90 -0.72 8.32
CA THR A 17 0.51 -1.95 7.62
C THR A 17 0.32 -1.70 6.13
N ALA A 18 0.51 -2.72 5.29
CA ALA A 18 0.10 -2.65 3.89
C ALA A 18 -1.36 -3.10 3.72
N SER A 19 -2.11 -2.39 2.88
CA SER A 19 -3.49 -2.76 2.53
C SER A 19 -3.63 -4.24 2.17
N GLY A 20 -4.62 -4.90 2.77
CA GLY A 20 -4.96 -6.30 2.54
C GLY A 20 -4.12 -7.34 3.27
N THR A 21 -3.25 -6.91 4.17
CA THR A 21 -2.47 -7.77 5.08
C THR A 21 -2.70 -7.45 6.56
N SER A 22 -3.59 -6.49 6.83
CA SER A 22 -3.91 -5.92 8.15
C SER A 22 -5.16 -6.50 8.82
N GLY A 23 -5.76 -7.55 8.25
CA GLY A 23 -7.08 -8.02 8.66
C GLY A 23 -8.21 -7.19 8.04
N LYS A 24 -9.44 -7.40 8.53
CA LYS A 24 -10.63 -6.62 8.14
C LYS A 24 -10.81 -5.44 9.11
N ASP A 25 -10.57 -5.70 10.39
CA ASP A 25 -10.83 -4.83 11.53
C ASP A 25 -9.55 -4.73 12.40
N ILE A 26 -9.61 -5.24 13.63
CA ILE A 26 -8.59 -5.13 14.68
C ILE A 26 -7.91 -6.48 14.96
N GLU A 27 -7.95 -7.43 14.02
CA GLU A 27 -7.44 -8.79 14.25
C GLU A 27 -5.97 -8.82 14.65
N LEU A 28 -5.18 -7.83 14.21
CA LEU A 28 -3.78 -7.68 14.59
C LEU A 28 -3.56 -7.00 15.95
N GLY A 29 -4.61 -6.42 16.56
CA GLY A 29 -4.53 -5.72 17.84
C GLY A 29 -4.16 -6.63 19.03
N GLY A 30 -4.40 -7.93 18.91
CA GLY A 30 -3.92 -8.93 19.89
C GLY A 30 -2.42 -9.22 19.81
N TYR A 31 -1.74 -8.80 18.74
CA TYR A 31 -0.33 -9.11 18.47
C TYR A 31 0.56 -7.86 18.45
N MET A 32 0.00 -6.69 18.18
CA MET A 32 0.74 -5.43 18.18
C MET A 32 -0.13 -4.24 18.59
N PRO A 33 0.47 -3.18 19.18
CA PRO A 33 -0.24 -1.96 19.56
C PRO A 33 -0.58 -1.11 18.33
N LEU A 34 -1.83 -1.15 17.88
CA LEU A 34 -2.29 -0.43 16.68
C LEU A 34 -2.17 1.10 16.84
N ASP A 35 -2.33 1.61 18.06
CA ASP A 35 -2.16 3.01 18.46
C ASP A 35 -0.71 3.52 18.37
N ARG A 36 0.27 2.61 18.32
CA ARG A 36 1.70 2.96 18.18
C ARG A 36 2.21 2.83 16.76
N LEU A 37 1.41 2.33 15.82
CA LEU A 37 1.78 2.36 14.41
C LEU A 37 1.70 3.79 13.87
N GLY A 38 2.46 4.07 12.81
CA GLY A 38 2.29 5.30 12.05
C GLY A 38 0.88 5.38 11.49
N ALA A 39 0.43 4.29 10.87
CA ALA A 39 -0.95 4.10 10.44
C ALA A 39 -1.32 2.61 10.31
N VAL A 40 -2.62 2.33 10.28
CA VAL A 40 -3.21 1.08 9.80
C VAL A 40 -3.86 1.36 8.45
N VAL A 41 -3.24 0.88 7.38
CA VAL A 41 -3.84 0.89 6.04
C VAL A 41 -4.75 -0.33 5.93
N VAL A 42 -6.05 -0.10 5.83
CA VAL A 42 -7.04 -1.18 5.74
C VAL A 42 -7.10 -1.78 4.34
N LYS A 43 -7.76 -2.93 4.21
CA LYS A 43 -8.04 -3.57 2.92
C LYS A 43 -8.71 -2.58 1.96
N SER A 44 -8.29 -2.59 0.69
CA SER A 44 -8.94 -1.77 -0.34
C SER A 44 -10.45 -2.05 -0.42
N LEU A 45 -11.25 -1.02 -0.21
CA LEU A 45 -12.71 -1.05 -0.22
C LEU A 45 -13.24 -0.77 -1.62
N PHE A 46 -14.30 -1.49 -2.00
CA PHE A 46 -15.11 -1.19 -3.15
C PHE A 46 -16.35 -0.39 -2.70
N HIS A 47 -17.02 0.31 -3.62
CA HIS A 47 -18.22 1.09 -3.27
C HIS A 47 -19.40 0.21 -2.80
N GLU A 48 -19.41 -1.08 -3.15
CA GLU A 48 -20.42 -2.08 -2.76
C GLU A 48 -19.75 -3.38 -2.27
N PRO A 49 -20.50 -4.32 -1.66
CA PRO A 49 -19.96 -5.62 -1.28
C PRO A 49 -19.37 -6.37 -2.47
N TRP A 50 -18.24 -7.05 -2.25
CA TRP A 50 -17.52 -7.77 -3.28
C TRP A 50 -17.01 -9.12 -2.76
N ASP A 51 -17.40 -10.20 -3.43
CA ASP A 51 -17.11 -11.58 -2.99
C ASP A 51 -15.65 -11.99 -3.19
N GLY A 52 -14.95 -11.31 -4.11
CA GLY A 52 -13.60 -11.66 -4.54
C GLY A 52 -13.54 -12.87 -5.47
N ASN A 53 -12.34 -13.36 -5.72
CA ASN A 53 -12.10 -14.41 -6.72
C ASN A 53 -12.42 -15.81 -6.18
N PRO A 54 -12.55 -16.83 -7.05
CA PRO A 54 -12.62 -18.23 -6.61
C PRO A 54 -11.37 -18.71 -5.86
N SER A 55 -11.54 -19.68 -4.96
CA SER A 55 -10.43 -20.39 -4.30
C SER A 55 -9.75 -21.39 -5.26
N PRO A 56 -8.46 -21.75 -5.06
CA PRO A 56 -7.52 -21.23 -4.06
C PRO A 56 -7.06 -19.78 -4.32
N ARG A 57 -7.01 -18.97 -3.25
CA ARG A 57 -6.69 -17.52 -3.33
C ARG A 57 -5.27 -17.16 -2.93
N VAL A 58 -4.53 -18.08 -2.31
CA VAL A 58 -3.16 -17.87 -1.84
C VAL A 58 -2.33 -19.12 -2.10
N HIS A 59 -1.05 -18.92 -2.37
CA HIS A 59 -0.08 -20.00 -2.47
C HIS A 59 1.31 -19.53 -2.03
N VAL A 60 2.08 -20.41 -1.41
CA VAL A 60 3.46 -20.13 -0.99
C VAL A 60 4.35 -20.10 -2.23
N ALA A 61 5.20 -19.08 -2.34
CA ALA A 61 6.20 -18.96 -3.40
C ALA A 61 7.61 -18.91 -2.80
N SER A 62 8.63 -19.11 -3.63
CA SER A 62 10.02 -18.96 -3.20
C SER A 62 10.25 -17.54 -2.69
N SER A 63 10.68 -17.42 -1.43
CA SER A 63 10.94 -16.14 -0.74
C SER A 63 9.74 -15.17 -0.78
N GLY A 64 8.52 -15.69 -0.80
CA GLY A 64 7.33 -14.86 -0.91
C GLY A 64 6.02 -15.63 -0.92
N MET A 65 4.98 -15.00 -1.47
CA MET A 65 3.69 -15.65 -1.69
C MET A 65 3.00 -15.09 -2.93
N MET A 66 2.17 -15.94 -3.53
CA MET A 66 1.21 -15.59 -4.56
C MET A 66 -0.17 -15.36 -3.93
N ASN A 67 -0.90 -14.36 -4.42
CA ASN A 67 -2.29 -14.12 -4.02
C ASN A 67 -3.17 -13.69 -5.19
N ALA A 68 -4.42 -14.14 -5.17
CA ALA A 68 -5.48 -13.69 -6.06
C ALA A 68 -6.80 -13.60 -5.27
N VAL A 69 -6.78 -12.87 -4.15
CA VAL A 69 -7.96 -12.71 -3.27
C VAL A 69 -9.13 -12.06 -4.01
N GLY A 70 -8.83 -11.18 -4.98
CA GLY A 70 -9.85 -10.47 -5.76
C GLY A 70 -10.51 -9.34 -4.99
N LEU A 71 -9.81 -8.74 -4.00
CA LEU A 71 -10.28 -7.54 -3.29
C LEU A 71 -11.62 -7.72 -2.56
N GLN A 72 -11.88 -8.93 -2.04
CA GLN A 72 -13.06 -9.22 -1.23
C GLN A 72 -13.23 -8.21 -0.10
N GLY A 73 -14.46 -7.72 0.10
CA GLY A 73 -14.78 -6.78 1.17
C GLY A 73 -16.28 -6.47 1.29
N PRO A 74 -16.70 -5.84 2.40
CA PRO A 74 -18.10 -5.57 2.69
C PRO A 74 -18.64 -4.30 1.98
N GLY A 75 -17.80 -3.58 1.24
CA GLY A 75 -18.10 -2.26 0.71
C GLY A 75 -17.77 -1.12 1.70
N VAL A 76 -17.67 0.11 1.19
CA VAL A 76 -17.30 1.29 2.00
C VAL A 76 -18.32 1.55 3.10
N VAL A 77 -19.62 1.59 2.78
CA VAL A 77 -20.67 1.95 3.74
C VAL A 77 -20.66 1.02 4.97
N ALA A 78 -20.67 -0.30 4.75
CA ALA A 78 -20.61 -1.27 5.83
C ALA A 78 -19.32 -1.14 6.66
N TRP A 79 -18.18 -0.94 6.01
CA TRP A 79 -16.90 -0.75 6.71
C TRP A 79 -16.89 0.51 7.60
N VAL A 80 -17.43 1.64 7.12
CA VAL A 80 -17.52 2.90 7.89
C VAL A 80 -18.38 2.73 9.16
N HIS A 81 -19.44 1.93 9.09
CA HIS A 81 -20.35 1.70 10.20
C HIS A 81 -19.88 0.61 11.17
N GLU A 82 -19.22 -0.45 10.68
CA GLU A 82 -18.93 -1.64 11.49
C GLU A 82 -17.46 -1.78 11.91
N SER A 83 -16.53 -1.37 11.05
CA SER A 83 -15.10 -1.64 11.19
C SER A 83 -14.34 -0.41 11.69
N LEU A 84 -14.62 0.76 11.12
CA LEU A 84 -13.95 2.02 11.49
C LEU A 84 -14.10 2.36 12.99
N PRO A 85 -15.27 2.23 13.65
CA PRO A 85 -15.39 2.51 15.08
C PRO A 85 -14.49 1.64 15.96
N LYS A 86 -14.23 0.39 15.55
CA LYS A 86 -13.35 -0.54 16.29
C LYS A 86 -11.89 -0.09 16.20
N LEU A 87 -11.45 0.34 15.01
CA LEU A 87 -10.11 0.84 14.78
C LEU A 87 -9.86 2.14 15.57
N GLU A 88 -10.83 3.05 15.61
CA GLU A 88 -10.75 4.26 16.42
C GLU A 88 -10.70 3.95 17.92
N SER A 89 -11.53 3.02 18.39
CA SER A 89 -11.50 2.58 19.78
C SER A 89 -10.17 1.95 20.17
N ALA A 90 -9.45 1.37 19.20
CA ALA A 90 -8.10 0.86 19.36
C ALA A 90 -7.00 1.94 19.21
N GLY A 91 -7.37 3.22 19.01
CA GLY A 91 -6.44 4.34 18.87
C GLY A 91 -5.67 4.39 17.56
N ALA A 92 -6.07 3.61 16.55
CA ALA A 92 -5.34 3.50 15.29
C ALA A 92 -5.52 4.76 14.42
N THR A 93 -4.41 5.26 13.85
CA THR A 93 -4.46 6.21 12.73
C THR A 93 -4.85 5.44 11.46
N VAL A 94 -6.06 5.63 10.95
CA VAL A 94 -6.59 4.80 9.83
C VAL A 94 -6.34 5.45 8.48
N VAL A 95 -5.86 4.67 7.51
CA VAL A 95 -5.82 5.03 6.09
C VAL A 95 -6.76 4.11 5.33
N ALA A 96 -7.77 4.68 4.68
CA ALA A 96 -8.76 3.92 3.90
C ALA A 96 -8.23 3.68 2.49
N SER A 97 -7.89 2.42 2.18
CA SER A 97 -7.56 2.06 0.80
C SER A 97 -8.87 1.87 0.00
N ILE A 98 -8.92 2.34 -1.25
CA ILE A 98 -10.06 2.11 -2.17
C ILE A 98 -9.61 1.54 -3.50
N TRP A 99 -10.53 0.87 -4.20
CA TRP A 99 -10.31 0.41 -5.56
C TRP A 99 -11.59 0.51 -6.40
N GLY A 100 -11.45 0.41 -7.72
CA GLY A 100 -12.53 0.42 -8.69
C GLY A 100 -12.06 -0.09 -10.04
N ARG A 101 -13.02 -0.36 -10.93
CA ARG A 101 -12.83 -0.86 -12.30
C ARG A 101 -13.05 0.24 -13.33
N SER A 102 -13.61 1.37 -12.91
CA SER A 102 -13.81 2.59 -13.68
C SER A 102 -13.63 3.84 -12.83
N VAL A 103 -13.43 4.99 -13.46
CA VAL A 103 -13.36 6.29 -12.76
C VAL A 103 -14.60 6.51 -11.89
N HIS A 104 -15.79 6.16 -12.41
CA HIS A 104 -17.04 6.30 -11.69
C HIS A 104 -17.06 5.48 -10.39
N GLU A 105 -16.59 4.23 -10.41
CA GLU A 105 -16.55 3.39 -9.22
C GLU A 105 -15.57 3.90 -8.15
N TYR A 106 -14.43 4.49 -8.56
CA TYR A 106 -13.53 5.17 -7.62
C TYR A 106 -14.18 6.40 -6.99
N VAL A 107 -14.91 7.19 -7.79
CA VAL A 107 -15.66 8.37 -7.32
C VAL A 107 -16.71 7.96 -6.30
N LEU A 108 -17.52 6.93 -6.58
CA LEU A 108 -18.52 6.42 -5.64
C LEU A 108 -17.91 5.99 -4.31
N ALA A 109 -16.78 5.25 -4.34
CA ALA A 109 -16.09 4.84 -3.12
C ALA A 109 -15.56 6.05 -2.32
N ALA A 110 -15.01 7.05 -3.01
CA ALA A 110 -14.50 8.27 -2.38
C ALA A 110 -15.63 9.13 -1.78
N GLU A 111 -16.74 9.30 -2.50
CA GLU A 111 -17.94 10.01 -2.03
C GLU A 111 -18.51 9.37 -0.77
N GLN A 112 -18.61 8.04 -0.73
CA GLN A 112 -19.09 7.31 0.45
C GLN A 112 -18.14 7.48 1.65
N LEU A 113 -16.82 7.57 1.42
CA LEU A 113 -15.84 7.83 2.48
C LEU A 113 -15.93 9.24 3.08
N VAL A 114 -16.65 10.19 2.46
CA VAL A 114 -16.93 11.50 3.07
C VAL A 114 -17.63 11.33 4.43
N ALA A 115 -18.47 10.29 4.59
CA ALA A 115 -19.13 9.98 5.85
C ALA A 115 -18.17 9.57 6.98
N ALA A 116 -16.95 9.11 6.65
CA ALA A 116 -15.91 8.87 7.64
C ALA A 116 -15.30 10.18 8.17
N GLY A 117 -15.36 11.28 7.42
CA GLY A 117 -14.81 12.57 7.84
C GLY A 117 -13.32 12.47 8.22
N ASN A 118 -12.94 13.10 9.34
CA ASN A 118 -11.58 13.08 9.88
C ASN A 118 -11.25 11.82 10.70
N ARG A 119 -12.14 10.84 10.75
CA ARG A 119 -11.91 9.53 11.39
C ARG A 119 -10.90 8.68 10.60
N ILE A 120 -10.69 9.03 9.34
CA ILE A 120 -9.60 8.52 8.50
C ILE A 120 -8.59 9.65 8.24
N ALA A 121 -7.32 9.31 8.18
CA ALA A 121 -6.23 10.25 8.00
C ALA A 121 -5.92 10.53 6.52
N ALA A 122 -6.13 9.54 5.64
CA ALA A 122 -5.96 9.65 4.20
C ALA A 122 -6.76 8.57 3.46
N ILE A 123 -6.92 8.78 2.15
CA ILE A 123 -7.41 7.77 1.21
C ILE A 123 -6.21 7.25 0.39
N GLU A 124 -5.99 5.94 0.36
CA GLU A 124 -5.02 5.29 -0.54
C GLU A 124 -5.74 4.70 -1.76
N VAL A 125 -5.60 5.34 -2.92
CA VAL A 125 -6.20 4.89 -4.18
C VAL A 125 -5.33 3.79 -4.79
N ASN A 126 -5.86 2.57 -4.83
CA ASN A 126 -5.17 1.42 -5.40
C ASN A 126 -5.35 1.34 -6.92
N LEU A 127 -4.35 1.81 -7.67
CA LEU A 127 -4.37 1.87 -9.14
C LEU A 127 -3.85 0.60 -9.83
N SER A 128 -3.57 -0.48 -9.10
CA SER A 128 -3.03 -1.72 -9.67
C SER A 128 -4.08 -2.70 -10.21
N CYS A 129 -5.35 -2.28 -10.26
CA CYS A 129 -6.46 -3.14 -10.67
C CYS A 129 -6.61 -3.19 -12.22
N PRO A 130 -7.13 -4.30 -12.78
CA PRO A 130 -7.45 -4.36 -14.20
C PRO A 130 -8.54 -3.34 -14.55
N ASN A 131 -8.37 -2.60 -15.65
CA ASN A 131 -9.43 -1.76 -16.21
C ASN A 131 -10.40 -2.65 -17.02
N LEU A 132 -11.70 -2.58 -16.74
CA LEU A 132 -12.72 -3.35 -17.48
C LEU A 132 -13.42 -2.55 -18.57
N GLU A 133 -13.28 -1.22 -18.61
CA GLU A 133 -14.11 -0.35 -19.46
C GLU A 133 -13.55 -0.04 -20.86
N GLY A 134 -12.36 -0.52 -21.24
CA GLY A 134 -11.96 -0.24 -22.63
C GLY A 134 -10.68 -0.82 -23.19
N ARG A 135 -9.75 -1.34 -22.39
CA ARG A 135 -8.54 -2.02 -22.90
C ARG A 135 -8.15 -3.10 -21.92
N SER A 136 -7.81 -4.27 -22.43
CA SER A 136 -7.27 -5.41 -21.67
C SER A 136 -5.92 -5.05 -21.03
N GLY A 137 -5.93 -4.23 -19.97
CA GLY A 137 -4.74 -3.69 -19.33
C GLY A 137 -5.00 -3.24 -17.88
N ILE A 138 -3.93 -3.21 -17.08
CA ILE A 138 -3.95 -2.67 -15.72
C ILE A 138 -4.04 -1.14 -15.79
N ILE A 139 -4.85 -0.51 -14.94
CA ILE A 139 -5.00 0.95 -14.85
C ILE A 139 -3.64 1.64 -14.76
N ALA A 140 -2.72 1.10 -13.96
CA ALA A 140 -1.34 1.59 -13.83
C ALA A 140 -0.50 1.58 -15.12
N HIS A 141 -0.94 0.98 -16.23
CA HIS A 141 -0.26 1.08 -17.54
C HIS A 141 -0.71 2.27 -18.38
N ASP A 142 -1.78 2.95 -17.95
CA ASP A 142 -2.31 4.14 -18.60
C ASP A 142 -2.20 5.32 -17.64
N ALA A 143 -1.13 6.10 -17.80
CA ALA A 143 -0.86 7.27 -16.97
C ALA A 143 -2.01 8.29 -17.02
N SER A 144 -2.65 8.47 -18.18
CA SER A 144 -3.78 9.39 -18.35
C SER A 144 -5.00 8.93 -17.55
N LEU A 145 -5.31 7.63 -17.61
CA LEU A 145 -6.39 7.07 -16.80
C LEU A 145 -6.07 7.16 -15.30
N ALA A 146 -4.84 6.85 -14.89
CA ALA A 146 -4.39 6.99 -13.50
C ALA A 146 -4.55 8.43 -12.99
N GLY A 147 -4.12 9.42 -13.77
CA GLY A 147 -4.31 10.85 -13.46
C GLY A 147 -5.79 11.24 -13.37
N SER A 148 -6.62 10.74 -14.31
CA SER A 148 -8.06 11.01 -14.31
C SER A 148 -8.76 10.47 -13.07
N ILE A 149 -8.41 9.26 -12.63
CA ILE A 149 -8.93 8.65 -11.39
C ILE A 149 -8.51 9.48 -10.18
N ILE A 150 -7.23 9.84 -10.07
CA ILE A 150 -6.72 10.60 -8.93
C ILE A 150 -7.36 11.97 -8.85
N SER A 151 -7.43 12.70 -9.96
CA SER A 151 -8.10 14.01 -10.04
C SER A 151 -9.56 13.92 -9.59
N ALA A 152 -10.29 12.91 -10.08
CA ALA A 152 -11.69 12.69 -9.72
C ALA A 152 -11.88 12.33 -8.24
N VAL A 153 -11.00 11.50 -7.65
CA VAL A 153 -11.03 11.17 -6.22
C VAL A 153 -10.66 12.38 -5.36
N CYS A 154 -9.64 13.14 -5.74
CA CYS A 154 -9.24 14.37 -5.06
C CYS A 154 -10.38 15.39 -5.00
N ALA A 155 -11.18 15.51 -6.07
CA ALA A 155 -12.33 16.41 -6.10
C ALA A 155 -13.43 16.06 -5.07
N GLN A 156 -13.52 14.79 -4.64
CA GLN A 156 -14.51 14.33 -3.66
C GLN A 156 -13.94 14.23 -2.24
N SER A 157 -12.64 14.02 -2.11
CA SER A 157 -11.99 13.74 -0.83
C SER A 157 -11.93 14.97 0.08
N ARG A 158 -12.11 14.75 1.38
CA ARG A 158 -11.89 15.75 2.44
C ARG A 158 -10.58 15.55 3.20
N VAL A 159 -9.84 14.50 2.87
CA VAL A 159 -8.55 14.13 3.45
C VAL A 159 -7.51 13.96 2.34
N PRO A 160 -6.21 13.97 2.64
CA PRO A 160 -5.20 13.75 1.62
C PRO A 160 -5.37 12.43 0.85
N VAL A 161 -5.02 12.43 -0.43
CA VAL A 161 -5.14 11.29 -1.33
C VAL A 161 -3.76 10.78 -1.70
N TRP A 162 -3.50 9.50 -1.46
CA TRP A 162 -2.27 8.81 -1.81
C TRP A 162 -2.51 7.87 -2.99
N ALA A 163 -1.59 7.82 -3.96
CA ALA A 163 -1.72 6.96 -5.13
C ALA A 163 -0.82 5.72 -5.01
N LYS A 164 -1.40 4.51 -4.95
CA LYS A 164 -0.64 3.26 -4.89
C LYS A 164 -0.40 2.68 -6.28
N LEU A 165 0.87 2.60 -6.67
CA LEU A 165 1.27 2.30 -8.05
C LEU A 165 1.80 0.87 -8.19
N SER A 166 1.74 0.37 -9.43
CA SER A 166 2.24 -0.94 -9.82
C SER A 166 3.62 -0.81 -10.47
N ALA A 167 4.56 -1.69 -10.14
CA ALA A 167 5.83 -1.81 -10.86
C ALA A 167 5.81 -2.85 -11.98
N ASN A 168 4.63 -3.34 -12.39
CA ASN A 168 4.48 -4.18 -13.58
C ASN A 168 4.64 -3.38 -14.89
N THR A 169 5.33 -2.24 -14.86
CA THR A 169 5.57 -1.33 -15.99
C THR A 169 6.97 -0.74 -15.91
N ASP A 170 7.51 -0.41 -17.05
CA ASP A 170 8.70 0.43 -17.23
C ASP A 170 8.43 1.93 -17.07
N ARG A 171 7.15 2.36 -17.06
CA ARG A 171 6.71 3.76 -17.04
C ARG A 171 6.37 4.29 -15.64
N ILE A 172 6.89 3.66 -14.58
CA ILE A 172 6.49 4.00 -13.20
C ILE A 172 6.73 5.47 -12.84
N VAL A 173 7.82 6.06 -13.34
CA VAL A 173 8.13 7.49 -13.16
C VAL A 173 7.08 8.37 -13.82
N GLU A 174 6.71 8.08 -15.06
CA GLU A 174 5.68 8.84 -15.79
C GLU A 174 4.33 8.78 -15.08
N VAL A 175 3.93 7.59 -14.61
CA VAL A 175 2.69 7.41 -13.86
C VAL A 175 2.76 8.18 -12.54
N ALA A 176 3.89 8.12 -11.81
CA ALA A 176 4.09 8.86 -10.56
C ALA A 176 4.00 10.38 -10.77
N THR A 177 4.62 10.91 -11.83
CA THR A 177 4.51 12.32 -12.21
C THR A 177 3.04 12.68 -12.48
N THR A 178 2.36 11.88 -13.29
CA THR A 178 0.98 12.15 -13.70
C THR A 178 0.00 12.15 -12.53
N VAL A 179 0.12 11.20 -11.59
CA VAL A 179 -0.75 11.18 -10.40
C VAL A 179 -0.41 12.30 -9.42
N SER A 180 0.86 12.70 -9.32
CA SER A 180 1.29 13.85 -8.52
C SER A 180 0.67 15.14 -9.06
N ASP A 181 0.77 15.37 -10.38
CA ASP A 181 0.19 16.53 -11.05
C ASP A 181 -1.34 16.55 -10.96
N ALA A 182 -1.97 15.36 -10.91
CA ALA A 182 -3.41 15.21 -10.67
C ALA A 182 -3.84 15.46 -9.22
N GLY A 183 -2.90 15.72 -8.29
CA GLY A 183 -3.18 16.11 -6.91
C GLY A 183 -2.94 15.03 -5.85
N ALA A 184 -2.38 13.86 -6.19
CA ALA A 184 -1.95 12.91 -5.17
C ALA A 184 -0.87 13.54 -4.28
N SER A 185 -1.10 13.57 -2.96
CA SER A 185 -0.16 14.15 -2.00
C SER A 185 1.00 13.22 -1.65
N ALA A 186 0.86 11.92 -1.92
CA ALA A 186 1.92 10.94 -1.81
C ALA A 186 1.73 9.80 -2.82
N VAL A 187 2.81 9.08 -3.11
CA VAL A 187 2.78 7.82 -3.87
C VAL A 187 3.20 6.65 -2.99
N THR A 188 2.50 5.52 -3.12
CA THR A 188 2.85 4.25 -2.46
C THR A 188 3.41 3.28 -3.48
N LEU A 189 4.66 2.85 -3.31
CA LEU A 189 5.44 2.08 -4.28
C LEU A 189 5.99 0.83 -3.59
N ILE A 190 5.60 -0.40 -3.92
CA ILE A 190 4.82 -0.86 -5.08
C ILE A 190 3.68 -1.81 -4.65
N ASN A 191 2.69 -1.98 -5.52
CA ASN A 191 1.79 -3.14 -5.44
C ASN A 191 2.51 -4.43 -5.88
N THR A 192 1.84 -5.57 -5.75
CA THR A 192 2.40 -6.90 -6.07
C THR A 192 2.82 -7.03 -7.54
N MET A 193 3.83 -7.86 -7.80
CA MET A 193 4.26 -8.21 -9.16
C MET A 193 3.38 -9.32 -9.75
N LEU A 194 3.10 -9.32 -11.04
CA LEU A 194 2.33 -10.40 -11.66
C LEU A 194 3.17 -11.70 -11.70
N GLY A 195 2.54 -12.81 -11.35
CA GLY A 195 3.17 -14.12 -11.42
C GLY A 195 2.17 -15.25 -11.61
N MET A 196 2.70 -16.44 -11.88
CA MET A 196 1.95 -17.68 -11.98
C MET A 196 2.85 -18.83 -11.53
N GLN A 197 2.25 -19.81 -10.87
CA GLN A 197 2.92 -21.07 -10.53
C GLN A 197 2.04 -22.24 -10.95
N ILE A 198 2.68 -23.22 -11.60
CA ILE A 198 2.06 -24.44 -12.10
C ILE A 198 2.55 -25.59 -11.21
N ASP A 199 1.63 -26.40 -10.71
CA ASP A 199 1.97 -27.64 -10.04
C ASP A 199 2.38 -28.68 -11.07
N VAL A 200 3.66 -29.07 -11.04
CA VAL A 200 4.26 -30.02 -12.00
C VAL A 200 3.70 -31.44 -11.89
N ARG A 201 3.02 -31.79 -10.80
CA ARG A 201 2.38 -33.11 -10.63
C ARG A 201 1.01 -33.18 -11.28
N THR A 202 0.28 -32.07 -11.29
CA THR A 202 -1.11 -32.01 -11.74
C THR A 202 -1.30 -31.24 -13.04
N SER A 203 -0.26 -30.53 -13.50
CA SER A 203 -0.31 -29.56 -14.60
C SER A 203 -1.36 -28.47 -14.39
N GLN A 204 -1.80 -28.26 -13.15
CA GLN A 204 -2.80 -27.25 -12.80
C GLN A 204 -2.15 -25.96 -12.30
N ARG A 205 -2.86 -24.86 -12.50
CA ARG A 205 -2.52 -23.56 -11.91
C ARG A 205 -2.76 -23.64 -10.40
N THR A 206 -1.84 -23.09 -9.64
CA THR A 206 -1.89 -23.12 -8.16
C THR A 206 -2.93 -22.18 -7.56
N LEU A 207 -3.36 -21.16 -8.32
CA LEU A 207 -4.44 -20.25 -7.94
C LEU A 207 -5.67 -20.48 -8.82
N GLY A 208 -6.86 -20.38 -8.20
CA GLY A 208 -8.15 -20.58 -8.89
C GLY A 208 -8.40 -19.56 -10.00
N ASN A 209 -7.83 -18.36 -9.86
CA ASN A 209 -7.86 -17.29 -10.87
C ASN A 209 -6.75 -17.42 -11.94
N GLY A 210 -6.03 -18.53 -11.95
CA GLY A 210 -4.94 -18.84 -12.87
C GLY A 210 -3.60 -18.19 -12.52
N GLY A 211 -3.55 -16.87 -12.40
CA GLY A 211 -2.39 -16.09 -11.97
C GLY A 211 -2.73 -15.16 -10.80
N GLY A 212 -1.72 -14.48 -10.27
CA GLY A 212 -1.91 -13.57 -9.15
C GLY A 212 -0.73 -12.64 -8.89
N GLY A 213 -0.80 -11.94 -7.76
CA GLY A 213 0.25 -11.06 -7.28
C GLY A 213 1.30 -11.80 -6.44
N LEU A 214 2.54 -11.76 -6.87
CA LEU A 214 3.74 -12.10 -6.11
C LEU A 214 4.09 -10.97 -5.15
N SER A 215 4.33 -11.34 -3.89
CA SER A 215 4.71 -10.44 -2.80
C SER A 215 5.72 -11.13 -1.88
N GLY A 216 6.23 -10.41 -0.88
CA GLY A 216 7.29 -10.89 0.02
C GLY A 216 8.69 -10.53 -0.48
N SER A 217 9.73 -11.03 0.20
CA SER A 217 11.12 -10.64 -0.02
C SER A 217 11.59 -10.81 -1.47
N ALA A 218 10.97 -11.71 -2.23
CA ALA A 218 11.19 -11.90 -3.66
C ALA A 218 11.06 -10.63 -4.51
N ILE A 219 10.20 -9.67 -4.10
CA ILE A 219 9.99 -8.42 -4.85
C ILE A 219 10.74 -7.22 -4.26
N HIS A 220 11.51 -7.40 -3.18
CA HIS A 220 12.13 -6.28 -2.47
C HIS A 220 13.07 -5.46 -3.36
N PRO A 221 14.00 -6.05 -4.13
CA PRO A 221 14.90 -5.26 -4.99
C PRO A 221 14.15 -4.46 -6.08
N ILE A 222 13.03 -4.98 -6.57
CA ILE A 222 12.18 -4.28 -7.55
C ILE A 222 11.54 -3.05 -6.91
N ALA A 223 11.06 -3.20 -5.67
CA ALA A 223 10.44 -2.12 -4.93
C ALA A 223 11.45 -1.03 -4.54
N VAL A 224 12.66 -1.41 -4.10
CA VAL A 224 13.77 -0.48 -3.83
C VAL A 224 14.12 0.33 -5.07
N ARG A 225 14.26 -0.32 -6.23
CA ARG A 225 14.49 0.37 -7.50
C ARG A 225 13.36 1.33 -7.86
N ALA A 226 12.09 0.90 -7.72
CA ALA A 226 10.94 1.76 -8.01
C ALA A 226 10.93 3.03 -7.14
N VAL A 227 11.19 2.89 -5.84
CA VAL A 227 11.33 4.02 -4.91
C VAL A 227 12.47 4.94 -5.33
N HIS A 228 13.63 4.37 -5.65
CA HIS A 228 14.80 5.12 -6.11
C HIS A 228 14.52 5.93 -7.38
N ASP A 229 14.01 5.28 -8.42
CA ASP A 229 13.76 5.89 -9.73
C ASP A 229 12.73 7.03 -9.62
N VAL A 230 11.66 6.84 -8.82
CA VAL A 230 10.66 7.89 -8.58
C VAL A 230 11.22 9.03 -7.73
N ARG A 231 12.01 8.76 -6.69
CA ARG A 231 12.65 9.81 -5.89
C ARG A 231 13.58 10.68 -6.73
N LEU A 232 14.36 10.05 -7.61
CA LEU A 232 15.29 10.77 -8.49
C LEU A 232 14.55 11.72 -9.44
N ALA A 233 13.42 11.28 -9.99
CA ALA A 233 12.61 12.08 -10.90
C ALA A 233 11.71 13.13 -10.21
N LEU A 234 11.27 12.83 -8.97
CA LEU A 234 10.37 13.67 -8.18
C LEU A 234 10.97 13.90 -6.78
N PRO A 235 11.94 14.82 -6.63
CA PRO A 235 12.70 15.01 -5.39
C PRO A 235 11.86 15.37 -4.17
N ASP A 236 10.72 16.03 -4.37
CA ASP A 236 9.89 16.58 -3.30
C ASP A 236 8.65 15.73 -2.96
N ILE A 237 8.30 14.74 -3.79
CA ILE A 237 7.09 13.95 -3.55
C ILE A 237 7.21 13.11 -2.28
N SER A 238 6.13 12.98 -1.52
CA SER A 238 6.09 12.00 -0.42
C SER A 238 6.00 10.58 -0.99
N ILE A 239 6.94 9.72 -0.61
CA ILE A 239 7.00 8.32 -1.06
C ILE A 239 6.80 7.39 0.13
N ILE A 240 5.85 6.47 0.01
CA ILE A 240 5.66 5.35 0.93
C ILE A 240 6.17 4.09 0.23
N GLY A 241 7.28 3.53 0.72
CA GLY A 241 7.86 2.30 0.20
C GLY A 241 7.12 1.07 0.72
N VAL A 242 6.88 0.08 -0.13
CA VAL A 242 6.26 -1.20 0.22
C VAL A 242 6.69 -2.27 -0.77
N GLY A 243 6.93 -3.48 -0.27
CA GLY A 243 7.36 -4.61 -1.08
C GLY A 243 8.51 -5.35 -0.42
N GLY A 244 8.23 -6.56 0.07
CA GLY A 244 9.25 -7.47 0.59
C GLY A 244 9.98 -7.06 1.87
N VAL A 245 9.51 -6.02 2.56
CA VAL A 245 10.05 -5.60 3.87
C VAL A 245 9.72 -6.66 4.93
N ALA A 246 10.74 -7.40 5.35
CA ALA A 246 10.66 -8.44 6.37
C ALA A 246 11.60 -8.19 7.56
N SER A 247 12.51 -7.21 7.44
CA SER A 247 13.48 -6.85 8.46
C SER A 247 13.67 -5.32 8.59
N ALA A 248 14.35 -4.91 9.66
CA ALA A 248 14.81 -3.53 9.84
C ALA A 248 15.80 -3.08 8.75
N ALA A 249 16.58 -4.00 8.17
CA ALA A 249 17.50 -3.67 7.08
C ALA A 249 16.71 -3.26 5.83
N ASP A 250 15.74 -4.08 5.42
CA ASP A 250 14.87 -3.86 4.27
C ASP A 250 14.10 -2.54 4.40
N ALA A 251 13.61 -2.25 5.61
CA ALA A 251 12.93 -1.00 5.93
C ALA A 251 13.85 0.21 5.75
N LEU A 252 15.07 0.16 6.30
CA LEU A 252 16.03 1.25 6.15
C LEU A 252 16.52 1.37 4.70
N GLU A 253 16.68 0.26 3.97
CA GLU A 253 17.05 0.25 2.56
C GLU A 253 16.03 1.00 1.69
N MET A 254 14.73 0.76 1.91
CA MET A 254 13.65 1.54 1.28
C MET A 254 13.76 3.03 1.59
N MET A 255 14.06 3.39 2.83
CA MET A 255 14.19 4.79 3.23
C MET A 255 15.43 5.44 2.60
N MET A 256 16.57 4.74 2.59
CA MET A 256 17.80 5.17 1.93
C MET A 256 17.60 5.40 0.44
N ALA A 257 16.83 4.53 -0.22
CA ALA A 257 16.41 4.67 -1.62
C ALA A 257 15.47 5.86 -1.87
N GLY A 258 14.79 6.36 -0.83
CA GLY A 258 14.05 7.61 -0.87
C GLY A 258 12.63 7.55 -0.33
N ALA A 259 12.19 6.44 0.27
CA ALA A 259 10.90 6.36 0.93
C ALA A 259 10.89 7.20 2.22
N ASN A 260 9.89 8.05 2.39
CA ASN A 260 9.65 8.81 3.63
C ASN A 260 8.98 7.94 4.71
N ALA A 261 8.19 6.95 4.28
CA ALA A 261 7.51 5.98 5.12
C ALA A 261 7.52 4.58 4.49
N VAL A 262 7.22 3.53 5.27
CA VAL A 262 7.28 2.14 4.84
C VAL A 262 6.04 1.37 5.25
N GLN A 263 5.39 0.67 4.31
CA GLN A 263 4.35 -0.31 4.62
C GLN A 263 4.92 -1.73 4.71
N ILE A 264 4.42 -2.50 5.69
CA ILE A 264 4.76 -3.90 5.90
C ILE A 264 3.55 -4.75 5.55
N GLY A 265 3.72 -5.64 4.56
CA GLY A 265 2.68 -6.53 4.05
C GLY A 265 2.88 -7.99 4.43
N THR A 266 3.28 -8.80 3.45
CA THR A 266 3.46 -10.26 3.53
C THR A 266 4.15 -10.79 4.80
N ALA A 267 5.08 -10.04 5.38
CA ALA A 267 5.75 -10.43 6.62
C ALA A 267 4.76 -10.66 7.79
N SER A 268 3.61 -10.00 7.80
CA SER A 268 2.58 -10.16 8.83
C SER A 268 1.95 -11.57 8.85
N PHE A 269 1.87 -12.24 7.70
CA PHE A 269 1.34 -13.60 7.63
C PHE A 269 2.28 -14.63 8.24
N ALA A 270 3.60 -14.39 8.19
CA ALA A 270 4.58 -15.22 8.86
C ALA A 270 4.68 -14.87 10.36
N ARG A 271 4.56 -13.59 10.71
CA ARG A 271 4.54 -13.10 12.09
C ARG A 271 3.56 -11.92 12.26
N PRO A 272 2.42 -12.10 12.95
CA PRO A 272 1.37 -11.07 13.06
C PRO A 272 1.82 -9.72 13.62
N ASP A 273 2.87 -9.70 14.45
CA ASP A 273 3.47 -8.49 15.05
C ASP A 273 4.53 -7.81 14.16
N ALA A 274 4.75 -8.30 12.93
CA ALA A 274 5.90 -7.92 12.09
C ALA A 274 6.03 -6.41 11.87
N THR A 275 4.94 -5.70 11.62
CA THR A 275 4.95 -4.25 11.41
C THR A 275 5.55 -3.52 12.61
N TRP A 276 5.06 -3.80 13.83
CA TRP A 276 5.56 -3.14 15.03
C TRP A 276 6.98 -3.57 15.40
N ARG A 277 7.29 -4.85 15.26
CA ARG A 277 8.65 -5.35 15.50
C ARG A 277 9.66 -4.70 14.56
N ILE A 278 9.37 -4.66 13.26
CA ILE A 278 10.24 -4.04 12.25
C ILE A 278 10.39 -2.55 12.55
N ALA A 279 9.32 -1.85 12.94
CA ALA A 279 9.38 -0.44 13.34
C ALA A 279 10.37 -0.21 14.50
N CYS A 280 10.27 -1.02 15.57
CA CYS A 280 11.18 -0.94 16.72
C CYS A 280 12.63 -1.24 16.32
N ASP A 281 12.83 -2.31 15.55
CA ASP A 281 14.16 -2.76 15.12
C ASP A 281 14.83 -1.75 14.20
N ALA A 282 14.06 -1.15 13.28
CA ALA A 282 14.52 -0.11 12.38
C ALA A 282 14.92 1.15 13.16
N ALA A 283 14.16 1.56 14.17
CA ALA A 283 14.52 2.70 15.02
C ALA A 283 15.82 2.45 15.79
N ARG A 284 16.00 1.25 16.36
CA ARG A 284 17.24 0.86 17.04
C ARG A 284 18.43 0.83 16.09
N LYS A 285 18.25 0.25 14.90
CA LYS A 285 19.29 0.16 13.87
C LYS A 285 19.66 1.52 13.32
N ALA A 286 18.70 2.40 13.06
CA ALA A 286 18.95 3.78 12.63
C ALA A 286 19.77 4.56 13.68
N HIS A 287 19.44 4.41 14.97
CA HIS A 287 20.22 5.02 16.04
C HIS A 287 21.65 4.47 16.11
N GLY A 288 21.82 3.15 15.93
CA GLY A 288 23.15 2.53 15.83
C GLY A 288 23.98 3.00 14.62
N LEU A 289 23.32 3.51 13.57
CA LEU A 289 23.95 4.17 12.42
C LEU A 289 24.18 5.67 12.65
N GLY A 290 23.91 6.20 13.85
CA GLY A 290 24.10 7.59 14.22
C GLY A 290 22.97 8.54 13.82
N ALA A 291 21.85 8.03 13.30
CA ALA A 291 20.71 8.87 12.91
C ALA A 291 20.01 9.48 14.13
N GLN A 292 19.76 10.78 14.06
CA GLN A 292 18.99 11.53 15.06
C GLN A 292 17.51 11.67 14.66
N SER A 293 17.22 11.60 13.37
CA SER A 293 15.88 11.66 12.78
C SER A 293 15.77 10.73 11.57
N TRP A 294 14.54 10.44 11.14
CA TRP A 294 14.31 9.66 9.92
C TRP A 294 14.87 10.37 8.67
N SER A 295 14.82 11.70 8.63
CA SER A 295 15.40 12.49 7.53
C SER A 295 16.91 12.33 7.38
N SER A 296 17.64 11.89 8.41
CA SER A 296 19.06 11.55 8.29
C SER A 296 19.30 10.30 7.44
N ILE A 297 18.36 9.34 7.46
CA ILE A 297 18.41 8.10 6.68
C ILE A 297 17.82 8.30 5.29
N VAL A 298 16.70 9.03 5.19
CA VAL A 298 15.98 9.22 3.93
C VAL A 298 16.88 9.87 2.88
N ASN A 299 16.82 9.34 1.65
CA ASN A 299 17.58 9.78 0.49
C ASN A 299 19.10 9.63 0.59
N SER A 300 19.65 8.83 1.52
CA SER A 300 21.11 8.76 1.71
C SER A 300 21.88 8.34 0.45
N VAL A 301 21.28 7.53 -0.42
CA VAL A 301 21.92 7.09 -1.69
C VAL A 301 21.96 8.19 -2.76
N HIS A 302 21.13 9.23 -2.62
CA HIS A 302 21.01 10.34 -3.58
C HIS A 302 21.93 11.53 -3.28
N ARG A 303 22.70 11.50 -2.19
CA ARG A 303 23.52 12.63 -1.72
C ARG A 303 24.93 12.68 -2.34
N ASN A 304 25.15 11.96 -3.44
CA ASN A 304 26.43 11.89 -4.15
C ASN A 304 26.53 12.92 -5.26
#